data_AF-A0A6A6YK61-F1
#
_entry.id   AF-A0A6A6YK61-F1
#
_cell.length_a   1.000
_cell.length_b   1.000
_cell.length_c   1.000
_cell.angle_alpha   90.00
_cell.angle_beta   90.00
_cell.angle_gamma   90.00
#
_symmetry.space_group_name_H-M   'P 1'
#
loop_
_entity.id
_entity.type
_entity.pdbx_description
1 polymer ?
#
loop_
_entity_poly.entity_id
_entity_poly.type
_entity_poly.pdbx_seq_one_letter_code
_entity_poly.pdbx_strand_id
1 'polypeptide(L)'
;MLFRHLRWRGTSSDPDNLVSWTSSLLFALQYMFYRHYSSKDGSSIAAIYLCMVDTAAFLKGVFVRDMDLIRIFRSFDLDLRNFKGLRTKRHRELKGSYYFGEYLSQGALKIEDKCEIVSAQAVIDHGLFKIRPEFSEPLSPKDTPWADKVIALREVLYVKESPSITETGIRAALDIAQLFGGTWRLLLAANLIALLPFRSNDHAILQAFNAASFTGMLYVEQHLLTSAANDKENCSPSSTSSY
;
A
#
# COMPACT_ATOMS: atom_id res chain seq x y z
N MET A 1 1.30 22.81 -9.88
CA MET A 1 1.09 21.42 -10.36
C MET A 1 1.13 20.40 -9.21
N LEU A 2 2.29 20.15 -8.60
CA LEU A 2 2.46 19.08 -7.58
C LEU A 2 1.50 19.18 -6.38
N PHE A 3 1.41 20.33 -5.69
CA PHE A 3 0.49 20.48 -4.55
C PHE A 3 -0.97 20.23 -4.95
N ARG A 4 -1.38 20.74 -6.12
CA ARG A 4 -2.74 20.55 -6.66
C ARG A 4 -3.03 19.08 -6.92
N HIS A 5 -2.08 18.37 -7.54
CA HIS A 5 -2.17 16.92 -7.79
C HIS A 5 -2.34 16.16 -6.47
N LEU A 6 -1.45 16.40 -5.49
CA LEU A 6 -1.48 15.75 -4.18
C LEU A 6 -2.72 16.07 -3.32
N ARG A 7 -3.41 17.19 -3.62
CA ARG A 7 -4.71 17.53 -3.03
C ARG A 7 -5.90 17.03 -3.83
N TRP A 8 -5.66 16.44 -4.99
CA TRP A 8 -6.66 15.88 -5.89
C TRP A 8 -7.64 16.97 -6.34
N ARG A 9 -7.07 18.15 -6.61
CA ARG A 9 -7.78 19.37 -7.02
C ARG A 9 -7.57 19.69 -8.50
N GLY A 10 -7.10 18.72 -9.31
CA GLY A 10 -7.04 18.88 -10.75
C GLY A 10 -8.43 19.09 -11.33
N THR A 11 -8.59 20.06 -12.21
CA THR A 11 -9.81 20.26 -13.01
C THR A 11 -9.56 19.76 -14.42
N SER A 12 -10.62 19.38 -15.14
CA SER A 12 -10.55 19.03 -16.56
C SER A 12 -9.97 20.15 -17.42
N SER A 13 -10.02 21.40 -16.95
CA SER A 13 -9.47 22.58 -17.62
C SER A 13 -7.97 22.79 -17.40
N ASP A 14 -7.33 22.08 -16.48
CA ASP A 14 -5.89 22.19 -16.20
C ASP A 14 -5.37 20.83 -15.68
N PRO A 15 -5.37 19.80 -16.54
CA PRO A 15 -4.88 18.48 -16.18
C PRO A 15 -3.37 18.53 -15.95
N ASP A 16 -2.91 17.96 -14.85
CA ASP A 16 -1.50 17.61 -14.73
C ASP A 16 -1.25 16.23 -15.35
N ASN A 17 0.00 15.95 -15.70
CA ASN A 17 0.40 14.68 -16.29
C ASN A 17 0.96 13.70 -15.25
N LEU A 18 0.57 13.85 -13.98
CA LEU A 18 1.02 12.97 -12.91
C LEU A 18 0.00 11.85 -12.68
N VAL A 19 0.48 10.69 -12.26
CA VAL A 19 -0.35 9.55 -11.88
C VAL A 19 0.04 9.11 -10.48
N SER A 20 -0.93 9.06 -9.57
CA SER A 20 -0.75 8.57 -8.19
C SER A 20 -0.76 7.05 -8.14
N TRP A 21 0.22 6.51 -7.42
CA TRP A 21 0.36 5.11 -7.03
C TRP A 21 0.49 5.04 -5.51
N THR A 22 0.23 3.87 -4.92
CA THR A 22 0.40 3.66 -3.47
C THR A 22 1.14 2.36 -3.20
N SER A 23 1.99 2.37 -2.17
CA SER A 23 2.56 1.15 -1.60
C SER A 23 1.72 0.60 -0.43
N SER A 24 0.55 1.16 -0.14
CA SER A 24 -0.31 0.74 0.96
C SER A 24 -1.54 0.02 0.43
N LEU A 25 -1.55 -1.31 0.51
CA LEU A 25 -2.69 -2.12 0.08
C LEU A 25 -3.99 -1.74 0.83
N LEU A 26 -3.90 -1.50 2.14
CA LEU A 26 -5.03 -1.01 2.94
C LEU A 26 -5.66 0.26 2.36
N PHE A 27 -4.82 1.22 1.96
CA PHE A 27 -5.29 2.45 1.34
C PHE A 27 -5.94 2.18 -0.02
N ALA A 28 -5.32 1.34 -0.87
CA ALA A 28 -5.86 0.99 -2.18
C ALA A 28 -7.24 0.32 -2.06
N LEU A 29 -7.40 -0.63 -1.13
CA LEU A 29 -8.68 -1.32 -0.87
C LEU A 29 -9.74 -0.33 -0.38
N GLN A 30 -9.43 0.50 0.61
CA GLN A 30 -10.36 1.52 1.10
C GLN A 30 -10.73 2.53 0.01
N TYR A 31 -9.78 2.84 -0.87
CA TYR A 31 -9.97 3.77 -1.96
C TYR A 31 -10.97 3.25 -3.00
N MET A 32 -11.04 1.94 -3.25
CA MET A 32 -12.08 1.34 -4.11
C MET A 32 -13.48 1.68 -3.62
N PHE A 33 -13.73 1.54 -2.32
CA PHE A 33 -15.03 1.91 -1.74
C PHE A 33 -15.28 3.41 -1.81
N TYR A 34 -14.25 4.24 -1.63
CA TYR A 34 -14.41 5.68 -1.82
C TYR A 34 -14.81 6.02 -3.26
N ARG A 35 -14.17 5.42 -4.27
CA ARG A 35 -14.52 5.59 -5.69
C ARG A 35 -15.98 5.20 -5.94
N HIS A 36 -16.39 4.05 -5.38
CA HIS A 36 -17.75 3.53 -5.50
C HIS A 36 -18.82 4.44 -4.88
N TYR A 37 -18.61 4.92 -3.65
CA TYR A 37 -19.58 5.75 -2.92
C TYR A 37 -19.45 7.26 -3.21
N SER A 38 -18.38 7.70 -3.87
CA SER A 38 -18.14 9.11 -4.17
C SER A 38 -19.15 9.64 -5.17
N SER A 39 -19.84 10.73 -4.82
CA SER A 39 -20.74 11.41 -5.76
C SER A 39 -20.04 12.01 -7.00
N LYS A 40 -18.70 12.16 -6.96
CA LYS A 40 -17.92 12.66 -8.09
C LYS A 40 -17.53 11.59 -9.10
N ASP A 41 -17.48 10.33 -8.67
CA ASP A 41 -17.08 9.21 -9.51
C ASP A 41 -18.23 8.21 -9.65
N GLY A 42 -18.69 7.62 -8.54
CA GLY A 42 -19.87 6.76 -8.52
C GLY A 42 -19.69 5.49 -9.35
N SER A 43 -18.45 5.10 -9.61
CA SER A 43 -18.14 3.92 -10.41
C SER A 43 -18.74 2.69 -9.75
N SER A 44 -19.39 1.82 -10.53
CA SER A 44 -19.82 0.52 -10.01
C SER A 44 -18.61 -0.26 -9.50
N ILE A 45 -18.78 -1.07 -8.45
CA ILE A 45 -17.66 -1.83 -7.88
C ILE A 45 -17.01 -2.78 -8.90
N ALA A 46 -17.79 -3.30 -9.85
CA ALA A 46 -17.31 -4.14 -10.96
C ALA A 46 -16.46 -3.37 -12.00
N ALA A 47 -16.58 -2.04 -12.06
CA ALA A 47 -15.79 -1.18 -12.93
C ALA A 47 -14.50 -0.67 -12.28
N ILE A 48 -14.25 -1.03 -11.02
CA ILE A 48 -13.05 -0.64 -10.27
C ILE A 48 -12.07 -1.81 -10.28
N TYR A 49 -10.80 -1.52 -10.50
CA TYR A 49 -9.74 -2.52 -10.61
C TYR A 49 -8.58 -2.19 -9.67
N LEU A 50 -8.01 -3.22 -9.05
CA LEU A 50 -6.74 -3.15 -8.35
C LEU A 50 -5.61 -3.49 -9.33
N CYS A 51 -4.74 -2.52 -9.59
CA CYS A 51 -3.55 -2.70 -10.43
C CYS A 51 -2.30 -2.76 -9.55
N MET A 52 -1.57 -3.87 -9.63
CA MET A 52 -0.27 -4.07 -9.00
C MET A 52 0.81 -3.95 -10.08
N VAL A 53 1.81 -3.09 -9.87
CA VAL A 53 2.89 -2.86 -10.85
C VAL A 53 4.23 -3.33 -10.30
N ASP A 54 5.01 -4.03 -11.13
CA ASP A 54 6.39 -4.39 -10.79
C ASP A 54 7.30 -3.21 -11.07
N THR A 55 7.66 -2.47 -10.02
CA THR A 55 8.52 -1.29 -10.14
C THR A 55 9.94 -1.63 -10.57
N ALA A 56 10.39 -2.88 -10.43
CA ALA A 56 11.70 -3.33 -10.91
C ALA A 56 11.75 -3.46 -12.44
N ALA A 57 10.59 -3.67 -13.08
CA ALA A 57 10.47 -3.71 -14.54
C ALA A 57 10.49 -2.32 -15.21
N PHE A 58 10.73 -1.25 -14.44
CA PHE A 58 10.83 0.13 -14.92
C PHE A 58 12.20 0.74 -14.61
N LEU A 59 12.57 1.75 -15.39
CA LEU A 59 13.78 2.51 -15.13
C LEU A 59 13.71 3.20 -13.76
N LYS A 60 14.87 3.30 -13.09
CA LYS A 60 15.00 4.05 -11.85
C LYS A 60 14.52 5.49 -12.06
N GLY A 61 13.70 5.98 -11.13
CA GLY A 61 13.14 7.33 -11.20
C GLY A 61 11.77 7.44 -11.88
N VAL A 62 11.22 6.36 -12.44
CA VAL A 62 9.84 6.36 -12.98
C VAL A 62 8.80 6.59 -11.89
N PHE A 63 9.00 5.98 -10.72
CA PHE A 63 8.15 6.16 -9.55
C PHE A 63 8.92 6.95 -8.49
N VAL A 64 8.42 8.13 -8.13
CA VAL A 64 9.05 9.00 -7.13
C VAL A 64 8.11 9.18 -5.95
N ARG A 65 8.60 8.98 -4.73
CA ARG A 65 7.81 9.19 -3.51
C ARG A 65 7.35 10.64 -3.40
N ASP A 66 6.08 10.84 -3.06
CA ASP A 66 5.51 12.15 -2.77
C ASP A 66 6.34 12.93 -1.73
N MET A 67 6.79 12.26 -0.66
CA MET A 67 7.54 12.86 0.43
C MET A 67 8.93 13.34 0.01
N ASP A 68 9.55 12.68 -0.97
CA ASP A 68 10.83 13.13 -1.53
C ASP A 68 10.62 14.40 -2.37
N LEU A 69 9.57 14.41 -3.20
CA LEU A 69 9.19 15.60 -3.98
C LEU A 69 8.79 16.77 -3.08
N ILE A 70 7.95 16.55 -2.07
CA ILE A 70 7.56 17.56 -1.09
C ILE A 70 8.81 18.12 -0.39
N ARG A 71 9.76 17.27 0.01
CA ARG A 71 10.99 17.72 0.69
C ARG A 71 11.83 18.64 -0.20
N ILE A 72 11.93 18.33 -1.49
CA ILE A 72 12.69 19.12 -2.48
C ILE A 72 11.98 20.44 -2.78
N PHE A 73 10.67 20.41 -3.02
CA PHE A 73 9.94 21.57 -3.52
C PHE A 73 9.32 22.48 -2.44
N ARG A 74 9.28 22.08 -1.17
CA ARG A 74 8.69 22.88 -0.06
C ARG A 74 9.33 24.27 0.15
N SER A 75 10.55 24.51 -0.32
CA SER A 75 11.19 25.84 -0.25
C SER A 75 10.63 26.81 -1.28
N PHE A 76 10.01 26.29 -2.34
CA PHE A 76 9.48 27.05 -3.46
C PHE A 76 7.94 27.17 -3.42
N ASP A 77 7.28 26.38 -2.56
CA ASP A 77 5.82 26.31 -2.46
C ASP A 77 5.41 26.17 -0.98
N LEU A 78 4.78 27.22 -0.43
CA LEU A 78 4.34 27.27 0.96
C LEU A 78 3.25 26.24 1.26
N ASP A 79 2.41 25.92 0.28
CA ASP A 79 1.36 24.94 0.43
C ASP A 79 1.94 23.52 0.53
N LEU A 80 2.98 23.20 -0.25
CA LEU A 80 3.75 21.95 -0.08
C LEU A 80 4.41 21.88 1.29
N ARG A 81 4.91 23.01 1.82
CA ARG A 81 5.48 23.06 3.17
C ARG A 81 4.44 22.67 4.23
N ASN A 82 3.23 23.20 4.11
CA ASN A 82 2.11 22.85 5.01
C ASN A 82 1.64 21.42 4.81
N PHE A 83 1.61 20.95 3.56
CA PHE A 83 1.20 19.60 3.19
C PHE A 83 2.13 18.53 3.77
N LYS A 84 3.45 18.79 3.85
CA LYS A 84 4.39 17.93 4.59
C LYS A 84 3.91 17.70 6.02
N GLY A 85 3.50 18.79 6.69
CA GLY A 85 2.98 18.73 8.05
C GLY A 85 1.76 17.83 8.16
N LEU A 86 0.84 17.88 7.20
CA LEU A 86 -0.33 16.98 7.16
C LEU A 86 0.08 15.50 7.07
N ARG A 87 1.04 15.16 6.20
CA ARG A 87 1.50 13.77 6.01
C ARG A 87 2.22 13.21 7.24
N THR A 88 2.98 14.05 7.96
CA THR A 88 3.82 13.59 9.08
C THR A 88 3.21 13.77 10.46
N LYS A 89 2.28 14.71 10.65
CA LYS A 89 1.66 14.93 11.95
C LYS A 89 0.67 13.81 12.24
N ARG A 90 0.68 13.38 13.49
CA ARG A 90 -0.32 12.46 14.03
C ARG A 90 -1.72 13.07 13.87
N HIS A 91 -2.68 12.23 13.54
CA HIS A 91 -4.10 12.57 13.55
C HIS A 91 -4.50 13.12 14.92
N ARG A 92 -5.49 14.02 14.98
CA ARG A 92 -5.87 14.69 16.25
C ARG A 92 -6.41 13.70 17.27
N GLU A 93 -7.14 12.69 16.80
CA GLU A 93 -7.88 11.73 17.64
C GLU A 93 -7.33 10.29 17.53
N LEU A 94 -6.50 10.02 16.51
CA LEU A 94 -6.04 8.67 16.18
C LEU A 94 -4.50 8.59 16.28
N LYS A 95 -3.92 7.40 16.31
CA LYS A 95 -2.46 7.17 16.37
C LYS A 95 -1.76 7.35 15.03
N GLY A 96 -2.45 7.09 13.92
CA GLY A 96 -1.84 7.20 12.58
C GLY A 96 -1.64 8.63 12.07
N SER A 97 -1.01 8.75 10.89
CA SER A 97 -0.90 10.00 10.12
C SER A 97 -1.52 9.85 8.73
N TYR A 98 -1.69 10.97 8.01
CA TYR A 98 -2.21 11.00 6.64
C TYR A 98 -1.19 10.57 5.57
N TYR A 99 -0.13 9.85 5.95
CA TYR A 99 0.80 9.30 4.97
C TYR A 99 0.33 7.93 4.49
N PHE A 100 0.07 7.83 3.18
CA PHE A 100 -0.49 6.64 2.56
C PHE A 100 0.48 5.94 1.58
N GLY A 101 1.77 6.28 1.65
CA GLY A 101 2.80 5.66 0.82
C GLY A 101 2.64 6.00 -0.67
N GLU A 102 2.38 7.26 -0.98
CA GLU A 102 2.10 7.71 -2.34
C GLU A 102 3.39 7.83 -3.17
N TYR A 103 3.35 7.33 -4.39
CA TYR A 103 4.38 7.50 -5.42
C TYR A 103 3.73 8.15 -6.64
N LEU A 104 4.50 8.97 -7.35
CA LEU A 104 4.05 9.63 -8.57
C LEU A 104 4.88 9.11 -9.74
N SER A 105 4.19 8.83 -10.85
CA SER A 105 4.81 8.75 -12.17
C SER A 105 4.35 9.93 -13.02
N GLN A 106 5.03 10.16 -14.14
CA GLN A 106 4.68 11.21 -15.08
C GLN A 106 4.40 10.64 -16.47
N GLY A 107 3.32 11.10 -17.09
CA GLY A 107 2.87 10.68 -18.41
C GLY A 107 2.26 9.28 -18.42
N ALA A 108 2.01 8.78 -19.63
CA ALA A 108 1.52 7.43 -19.84
C ALA A 108 2.65 6.41 -19.61
N LEU A 109 2.37 5.38 -18.81
CA LEU A 109 3.28 4.26 -18.60
C LEU A 109 2.80 3.04 -19.39
N LYS A 110 3.72 2.38 -20.10
CA LYS A 110 3.46 1.05 -20.63
C LYS A 110 3.57 0.03 -19.49
N ILE A 111 2.42 -0.35 -18.94
CA ILE A 111 2.30 -1.31 -17.83
C ILE A 111 1.99 -2.74 -18.27
N GLU A 112 1.63 -2.93 -19.54
CA GLU A 112 1.43 -4.25 -20.15
C GLU A 112 2.65 -5.15 -19.86
N ASP A 113 2.37 -6.40 -19.48
CA ASP A 113 3.34 -7.42 -19.03
C ASP A 113 4.15 -7.05 -17.77
N LYS A 114 3.87 -5.91 -17.14
CA LYS A 114 4.55 -5.42 -15.92
C LYS A 114 3.59 -5.20 -14.76
N CYS A 115 2.35 -5.64 -14.91
CA CYS A 115 1.31 -5.48 -13.92
C CYS A 115 0.37 -6.67 -13.87
N GLU A 116 -0.29 -6.82 -12.73
CA GLU A 116 -1.47 -7.65 -12.58
C GLU A 116 -2.67 -6.77 -12.24
N ILE A 117 -3.81 -7.07 -12.86
CA ILE A 117 -5.04 -6.29 -12.72
C ILE A 117 -6.17 -7.24 -12.32
N VAL A 118 -6.79 -6.99 -11.17
CA VAL A 118 -7.91 -7.78 -10.65
C VAL A 118 -9.08 -6.85 -10.36
N SER A 119 -10.31 -7.26 -10.68
CA SER A 119 -11.50 -6.46 -10.38
C SER A 119 -11.76 -6.38 -8.87
N ALA A 120 -12.23 -5.24 -8.38
CA ALA A 120 -12.59 -5.06 -6.98
C ALA A 120 -13.73 -6.02 -6.56
N GLN A 121 -14.66 -6.32 -7.47
CA GLN A 121 -15.71 -7.32 -7.25
C GLN A 121 -15.10 -8.70 -6.94
N ALA A 122 -14.13 -9.17 -7.74
CA ALA A 122 -13.49 -10.47 -7.49
C ALA A 122 -12.78 -10.50 -6.13
N VAL A 123 -12.11 -9.42 -5.73
CA VAL A 123 -11.47 -9.31 -4.41
C VAL A 123 -12.52 -9.42 -3.29
N ILE A 124 -13.69 -8.80 -3.44
CA ILE A 124 -14.80 -8.90 -2.48
C ILE A 124 -15.34 -10.32 -2.41
N ASP A 125 -15.63 -10.93 -3.56
CA ASP A 125 -16.21 -12.27 -3.68
C ASP A 125 -15.30 -13.35 -3.07
N HIS A 126 -13.99 -13.15 -3.15
CA HIS A 126 -12.98 -14.05 -2.55
C HIS A 126 -12.76 -13.79 -1.05
N GLY A 127 -13.51 -12.87 -0.45
CA GLY A 127 -13.64 -12.78 1.01
C GLY A 127 -12.98 -11.58 1.65
N LEU A 128 -12.86 -10.44 0.97
CA LEU A 128 -12.28 -9.23 1.56
C LEU A 128 -12.90 -8.88 2.92
N PHE A 129 -14.23 -9.00 3.03
CA PHE A 129 -14.96 -8.74 4.28
C PHE A 129 -14.71 -9.78 5.38
N LYS A 130 -14.19 -10.97 5.05
CA LYS A 130 -13.74 -11.95 6.04
C LYS A 130 -12.40 -11.56 6.66
N ILE A 131 -11.58 -10.78 5.93
CA ILE A 131 -10.32 -10.23 6.43
C ILE A 131 -10.60 -9.00 7.28
N ARG A 132 -11.42 -8.07 6.76
CA ARG A 132 -11.83 -6.85 7.46
C ARG A 132 -13.29 -6.51 7.18
N PRO A 133 -14.22 -6.83 8.11
CA PRO A 133 -15.64 -6.52 7.96
C PRO A 133 -15.92 -5.03 7.80
N GLU A 134 -15.05 -4.16 8.32
CA GLU A 134 -15.23 -2.70 8.30
C GLU A 134 -15.23 -2.11 6.88
N PHE A 135 -14.76 -2.86 5.88
CA PHE A 135 -14.87 -2.48 4.46
C PHE A 135 -16.30 -2.58 3.91
N SER A 136 -17.18 -3.36 4.55
CA SER A 136 -18.59 -3.47 4.15
C SER A 136 -19.46 -2.30 4.61
N GLU A 137 -18.92 -1.46 5.51
CA GLU A 137 -19.63 -0.31 6.01
C GLU A 137 -19.71 0.79 4.93
N PRO A 138 -20.91 1.30 4.61
CA PRO A 138 -21.07 2.36 3.63
C PRO A 138 -20.24 3.58 4.02
N LEU A 139 -19.54 4.15 3.05
CA LEU A 139 -18.92 5.46 3.23
C LEU A 139 -19.98 6.53 3.07
N SER A 140 -20.29 7.24 4.16
CA SER A 140 -21.08 8.47 4.05
C SER A 140 -20.16 9.62 3.63
N PRO A 141 -20.42 10.28 2.48
CA PRO A 141 -19.67 11.45 2.07
C PRO A 141 -19.77 12.64 3.04
N LYS A 142 -20.79 12.62 3.92
CA LYS A 142 -21.10 13.68 4.88
C LYS A 142 -20.44 13.47 6.24
N ASP A 143 -20.19 12.23 6.64
CA ASP A 143 -19.92 11.91 8.05
C ASP A 143 -18.44 11.65 8.36
N THR A 144 -17.62 11.22 7.38
CA THR A 144 -16.18 11.01 7.60
C THR A 144 -15.38 11.11 6.30
N PRO A 145 -14.33 11.96 6.21
CA PRO A 145 -13.37 11.91 5.12
C PRO A 145 -12.79 10.50 4.98
N TRP A 146 -12.88 9.88 3.81
CA TRP A 146 -12.41 8.50 3.58
C TRP A 146 -10.94 8.26 4.02
N ALA A 147 -10.12 9.30 4.01
CA ALA A 147 -8.74 9.26 4.53
C ALA A 147 -8.69 8.97 6.04
N ASP A 148 -9.65 9.48 6.81
CA ASP A 148 -9.77 9.20 8.25
C ASP A 148 -10.19 7.75 8.48
N LYS A 149 -11.01 7.17 7.60
CA LYS A 149 -11.33 5.73 7.63
C LYS A 149 -10.08 4.87 7.45
N VAL A 150 -9.15 5.25 6.57
CA VAL A 150 -7.86 4.55 6.44
C VAL A 150 -7.05 4.62 7.74
N ILE A 151 -7.02 5.78 8.40
CA ILE A 151 -6.33 5.95 9.68
C ILE A 151 -7.00 5.09 10.77
N ALA A 152 -8.33 5.10 10.84
CA ALA A 152 -9.09 4.29 11.79
C ALA A 152 -8.83 2.79 11.61
N LEU A 153 -8.79 2.31 10.35
CA LEU A 153 -8.47 0.91 10.05
C LEU A 153 -7.06 0.51 10.50
N ARG A 154 -6.11 1.46 10.51
CA ARG A 154 -4.74 1.25 11.02
C ARG A 154 -4.66 1.18 12.53
N GLU A 155 -5.62 1.75 13.27
CA GLU A 155 -5.55 1.78 14.74
C GLU A 155 -5.42 0.39 15.36
N VAL A 156 -6.14 -0.58 14.80
CA VAL A 156 -6.11 -1.98 15.23
C VAL A 156 -4.69 -2.56 15.12
N LEU A 157 -3.91 -2.13 14.13
CA LEU A 157 -2.54 -2.59 13.92
C LEU A 157 -1.55 -2.02 14.94
N TYR A 158 -1.93 -0.96 15.68
CA TYR A 158 -1.12 -0.39 16.75
C TYR A 158 -1.42 -1.02 18.12
N VAL A 159 -2.40 -1.91 18.22
CA VAL A 159 -2.80 -2.55 19.49
C VAL A 159 -2.09 -3.89 19.63
N LYS A 160 -1.28 -4.03 20.68
CA LYS A 160 -0.50 -5.25 20.98
C LYS A 160 -1.37 -6.45 21.40
N GLU A 161 -2.58 -6.20 21.88
CA GLU A 161 -3.51 -7.22 22.39
C GLU A 161 -4.70 -7.41 21.45
N SER A 162 -4.41 -7.65 20.18
CA SER A 162 -5.45 -7.99 19.21
C SER A 162 -5.96 -9.43 19.44
N PRO A 163 -7.24 -9.72 19.09
CA PRO A 163 -7.78 -11.07 19.09
C PRO A 163 -6.94 -12.00 18.21
N SER A 164 -7.02 -13.31 18.48
CA SER A 164 -6.34 -14.32 17.65
C SER A 164 -6.81 -14.23 16.20
N ILE A 165 -5.90 -14.46 15.26
CA ILE A 165 -6.26 -14.55 13.85
C ILE A 165 -7.37 -15.59 13.65
N THR A 166 -8.33 -15.27 12.79
CA THR A 166 -9.32 -16.25 12.36
C THR A 166 -8.77 -17.06 11.19
N GLU A 167 -8.89 -18.38 11.26
CA GLU A 167 -8.53 -19.28 10.14
C GLU A 167 -9.27 -18.87 8.85
N THR A 168 -10.53 -18.43 9.00
CA THR A 168 -11.35 -17.87 7.91
C THR A 168 -10.71 -16.63 7.26
N GLY A 169 -10.09 -15.74 8.04
CA GLY A 169 -9.39 -14.56 7.55
C GLY A 169 -8.11 -14.91 6.80
N ILE A 170 -7.33 -15.87 7.31
CA ILE A 170 -6.16 -16.39 6.59
C ILE A 170 -6.60 -16.99 5.25
N ARG A 171 -7.60 -17.88 5.27
CA ARG A 171 -8.09 -18.55 4.05
C ARG A 171 -8.54 -17.53 3.02
N ALA A 172 -9.32 -16.52 3.41
CA ALA A 172 -9.73 -15.44 2.53
C ALA A 172 -8.54 -14.64 1.95
N ALA A 173 -7.50 -14.37 2.75
CA ALA A 173 -6.29 -13.71 2.28
C ALA A 173 -5.55 -14.55 1.22
N LEU A 174 -5.47 -15.86 1.42
CA LEU A 174 -4.91 -16.77 0.43
C LEU A 174 -5.78 -16.84 -0.84
N ASP A 175 -7.09 -16.96 -0.68
CA ASP A 175 -8.05 -17.04 -1.80
C ASP A 175 -8.00 -15.77 -2.68
N ILE A 176 -7.93 -14.58 -2.06
CA ILE A 176 -7.73 -13.33 -2.80
C ILE A 176 -6.36 -13.31 -3.48
N ALA A 177 -5.29 -13.76 -2.81
CA ALA A 177 -3.96 -13.79 -3.40
C ALA A 177 -3.88 -14.71 -4.63
N GLN A 178 -4.71 -15.76 -4.71
CA GLN A 178 -4.80 -16.65 -5.88
C GLN A 178 -5.36 -15.95 -7.12
N LEU A 179 -6.06 -14.82 -6.97
CA LEU A 179 -6.51 -14.00 -8.10
C LEU A 179 -5.34 -13.37 -8.87
N PHE A 180 -4.16 -13.31 -8.25
CA PHE A 180 -2.96 -12.73 -8.84
C PHE A 180 -2.00 -13.81 -9.30
N GLY A 181 -1.22 -13.50 -10.34
CA GLY A 181 -0.18 -14.39 -10.86
C GLY A 181 0.84 -14.85 -9.79
N GLY A 182 1.53 -15.96 -10.08
CA GLY A 182 2.40 -16.65 -9.11
C GLY A 182 3.47 -15.77 -8.46
N THR A 183 4.02 -14.79 -9.20
CA THR A 183 5.01 -13.83 -8.72
C THR A 183 4.47 -12.89 -7.63
N TRP A 184 3.18 -12.57 -7.68
CA TRP A 184 2.52 -11.62 -6.79
C TRP A 184 1.88 -12.28 -5.57
N ARG A 185 1.52 -13.55 -5.72
CA ARG A 185 0.73 -14.30 -4.75
C ARG A 185 1.27 -14.24 -3.32
N LEU A 186 2.57 -14.44 -3.11
CA LEU A 186 3.14 -14.36 -1.76
C LEU A 186 3.10 -12.94 -1.20
N LEU A 187 3.48 -11.95 -1.99
CA LEU A 187 3.46 -10.55 -1.56
C LEU A 187 2.04 -10.11 -1.20
N LEU A 188 1.05 -10.47 -2.00
CA LEU A 188 -0.36 -10.14 -1.74
C LEU A 188 -0.88 -10.87 -0.51
N ALA A 189 -0.64 -12.19 -0.39
CA ALA A 189 -1.05 -12.95 0.78
C ALA A 189 -0.44 -12.37 2.07
N ALA A 190 0.85 -12.05 2.07
CA ALA A 190 1.52 -11.43 3.22
C ALA A 190 0.92 -10.05 3.56
N ASN A 191 0.66 -9.20 2.56
CA ASN A 191 0.04 -7.90 2.78
C ASN A 191 -1.39 -8.02 3.31
N LEU A 192 -2.20 -8.95 2.78
CA LEU A 192 -3.58 -9.19 3.21
C LEU A 192 -3.64 -9.77 4.62
N ILE A 193 -2.79 -10.74 4.95
CA ILE A 193 -2.67 -11.29 6.31
C ILE A 193 -2.23 -10.19 7.28
N ALA A 194 -1.33 -9.29 6.88
CA ALA A 194 -0.94 -8.14 7.70
C ALA A 194 -2.08 -7.14 7.96
N LEU A 195 -3.22 -7.23 7.24
CA LEU A 195 -4.41 -6.44 7.54
C LEU A 195 -5.26 -7.06 8.66
N LEU A 196 -5.08 -8.34 8.97
CA LEU A 196 -5.79 -9.01 10.05
C LEU A 196 -5.36 -8.41 11.40
N PRO A 197 -6.26 -8.35 12.40
CA PRO A 197 -5.84 -8.15 13.77
C PRO A 197 -4.96 -9.34 14.18
N PHE A 198 -3.65 -9.15 14.37
CA PHE A 198 -2.73 -10.26 14.66
C PHE A 198 -1.84 -10.01 15.88
N ARG A 199 -1.39 -11.13 16.48
CA ARG A 199 -0.24 -11.18 17.39
C ARG A 199 0.96 -11.73 16.63
N SER A 200 2.15 -11.18 16.88
CA SER A 200 3.36 -11.42 16.08
C SER A 200 3.91 -12.86 16.04
N ASN A 201 3.30 -13.83 16.74
CA ASN A 201 3.74 -15.23 16.82
C ASN A 201 2.61 -16.23 16.53
N ASP A 202 1.86 -16.04 15.45
CA ASP A 202 0.78 -16.97 15.09
C ASP A 202 1.29 -18.10 14.16
N HIS A 203 1.43 -19.31 14.72
CA HIS A 203 1.85 -20.50 13.98
C HIS A 203 0.89 -20.86 12.83
N ALA A 204 -0.37 -20.42 12.87
CA ALA A 204 -1.34 -20.66 11.80
C ALA A 204 -0.92 -19.98 10.48
N ILE A 205 -0.26 -18.81 10.54
CA ILE A 205 0.25 -18.11 9.36
C ILE A 205 1.32 -18.96 8.65
N LEU A 206 2.28 -19.48 9.44
CA LEU A 206 3.36 -20.31 8.90
C LEU A 206 2.83 -21.62 8.32
N GLN A 207 1.87 -22.26 8.99
CA GLN A 207 1.22 -23.46 8.47
C GLN A 207 0.48 -23.18 7.16
N ALA A 208 -0.20 -22.05 7.05
CA ALA A 208 -0.93 -21.67 5.86
C ALA A 208 -0.01 -21.41 4.65
N PHE A 209 1.14 -20.76 4.86
CA PHE A 209 2.13 -20.56 3.79
C PHE A 209 2.85 -21.85 3.39
N ASN A 210 3.01 -22.81 4.31
CA ASN A 210 3.62 -24.10 4.04
C ASN A 210 2.65 -25.14 3.47
N ALA A 211 1.35 -24.84 3.41
CA ALA A 211 0.36 -25.75 2.87
C ALA A 211 0.58 -25.97 1.36
N ALA A 212 0.44 -27.21 0.89
CA ALA A 212 0.65 -27.56 -0.52
C ALA A 212 -0.27 -26.80 -1.50
N SER A 213 -1.37 -26.22 -1.00
CA SER A 213 -2.30 -25.38 -1.77
C SER A 213 -1.75 -23.98 -2.08
N PHE A 214 -0.68 -23.54 -1.42
CA PHE A 214 -0.08 -22.22 -1.64
C PHE A 214 1.16 -22.32 -2.54
N THR A 215 1.08 -21.79 -3.76
CA THR A 215 2.15 -21.91 -4.78
C THR A 215 2.83 -20.56 -5.09
N GLY A 216 2.88 -19.64 -4.13
CA GLY A 216 3.58 -18.36 -4.30
C GLY A 216 5.11 -18.54 -4.20
N MET A 217 5.86 -18.02 -5.17
CA MET A 217 7.33 -18.01 -5.15
C MET A 217 7.86 -16.59 -4.95
N LEU A 218 8.87 -16.42 -4.09
CA LEU A 218 9.68 -15.20 -4.09
C LEU A 218 10.72 -15.32 -5.20
N TYR A 219 10.59 -14.51 -6.24
CA TYR A 219 11.75 -14.18 -7.06
C TYR A 219 12.63 -13.22 -6.26
N VAL A 220 13.52 -13.78 -5.45
CA VAL A 220 14.65 -13.01 -4.94
C VAL A 220 15.69 -13.00 -6.05
N GLU A 221 15.81 -11.88 -6.78
CA GLU A 221 16.99 -11.68 -7.62
C GLU A 221 18.23 -11.76 -6.72
N GLN A 222 19.10 -12.73 -7.00
CA GLN A 222 20.33 -13.00 -6.25
C GLN A 222 21.24 -11.77 -6.08
N HIS A 223 21.07 -10.74 -6.91
CA HIS A 223 21.86 -9.50 -6.84
C HIS A 223 21.64 -8.68 -5.55
N LEU A 224 20.49 -8.80 -4.88
CA LEU A 224 20.23 -8.09 -3.61
C LEU A 224 20.88 -8.76 -2.40
N LEU A 225 21.17 -10.06 -2.47
CA LEU A 225 21.86 -10.78 -1.38
C LEU A 225 23.38 -10.53 -1.40
N THR A 226 23.96 -10.28 -2.58
CA THR A 226 25.38 -9.94 -2.71
C THR A 226 25.75 -8.55 -2.19
N SER A 227 24.84 -7.57 -2.23
CA SER A 227 25.15 -6.24 -1.68
C SER A 227 25.16 -6.23 -0.14
N ALA A 228 24.29 -7.00 0.50
CA ALA A 228 24.24 -7.10 1.96
C ALA A 228 25.37 -7.96 2.56
N ALA A 229 25.94 -8.89 1.78
CA ALA A 229 27.10 -9.68 2.18
C ALA A 229 28.41 -8.88 2.07
N ASN A 230 28.58 -8.08 1.01
CA ASN A 230 29.80 -7.29 0.79
C ASN A 230 29.94 -6.08 1.74
N ASP A 231 28.85 -5.57 2.31
CA ASP A 231 28.90 -4.49 3.32
C ASP A 231 29.36 -4.97 4.71
N LYS A 232 29.39 -6.29 4.96
CA LYS A 232 29.88 -6.85 6.23
C LYS A 232 31.39 -7.13 6.26
N GLU A 233 32.07 -7.19 5.11
CA GLU A 233 33.51 -7.45 5.06
C GLU A 233 34.38 -6.17 5.14
N ASN A 234 33.78 -4.98 5.00
CA ASN A 234 34.53 -3.70 5.01
C ASN A 234 34.54 -2.93 6.34
N CYS A 235 34.03 -3.51 7.43
CA CYS A 235 34.10 -2.91 8.77
C CYS A 235 34.93 -3.78 9.73
N SER A 236 36.25 -3.77 9.56
CA SER A 236 37.18 -4.14 10.63
C SER A 236 37.73 -2.86 11.27
N PRO A 237 37.75 -2.73 12.62
CA PRO A 237 38.22 -1.53 13.29
C PRO A 237 39.75 -1.44 13.19
N SER A 238 40.25 -0.35 12.62
CA SER A 238 41.65 0.03 12.69
C SER A 238 42.05 0.24 14.15
N SER A 239 42.87 -0.68 14.66
CA SER A 239 43.51 -0.62 15.96
C SER A 239 44.42 0.61 16.07
N THR A 240 44.15 1.42 17.10
CA THR A 240 45.05 2.44 17.65
C THR A 240 46.40 1.84 18.03
N SER A 241 47.50 2.44 17.60
CA SER A 241 48.81 2.30 18.24
C SER A 241 49.42 3.68 18.47
N SER A 242 49.76 3.91 19.73
CA SER A 242 50.49 5.04 20.28
C SER A 242 51.87 5.21 19.64
N TYR A 243 52.31 6.46 19.46
CA TYR A 243 53.52 7.08 20.03
C TYR A 243 53.42 8.60 19.90
#